data_AF-A0A413F9E6-F1
#
_entry.id   AF-A0A413F9E6-F1
#
_cell.length_a   1.000
_cell.length_b   1.000
_cell.length_c   1.000
_cell.angle_alpha   90.00
_cell.angle_beta   90.00
_cell.angle_gamma   90.00
#
_symmetry.space_group_name_H-M   'P 1'
#
loop_
_entity.id
_entity.type
_entity.pdbx_description
1 polymer ?
#
loop_
_entity_poly.entity_id
_entity_poly.type
_entity_poly.pdbx_seq_one_letter_code
_entity_poly.pdbx_strand_id
1 'polypeptide(L)' 'VPEQRNKKILDGVKEITHKDIMTILKTIDQDFLKTAISGEKFQEYFFPNCQVPEIAEYLKSVLA' A
#
# COMPACT_ATOMS: atom_id res chain seq x y z
N VAL A 1 11.87 26.50 3.86
CA VAL A 1 11.26 26.84 5.16
C VAL A 1 11.43 25.69 6.15
N PRO A 2 11.41 25.92 7.49
CA PRO A 2 11.64 24.89 8.50
C PRO A 2 10.81 23.61 8.30
N GLU A 3 9.57 23.77 7.86
CA GLU A 3 8.61 22.69 7.60
C GLU A 3 9.09 21.73 6.51
N GLN A 4 9.72 22.25 5.45
CA GLN A 4 10.28 21.42 4.37
C GLN A 4 11.46 20.57 4.87
N ARG A 5 12.26 21.10 5.80
CA ARG A 5 13.36 20.35 6.42
C ARG A 5 12.83 19.28 7.35
N ASN A 6 11.84 19.61 8.19
CA ASN A 6 11.22 18.66 9.09
C ASN A 6 10.54 17.51 8.33
N LYS A 7 9.89 17.80 7.20
CA LYS A 7 9.34 16.77 6.32
C LYS A 7 10.40 15.77 5.86
N LYS A 8 11.54 16.27 5.33
CA LYS A 8 12.64 15.39 4.88
C LYS A 8 13.18 14.50 6.00
N ILE A 9 13.31 15.04 7.21
CA ILE A 9 13.75 14.27 8.38
C ILE A 9 12.71 13.19 8.70
N LEU A 10 11.43 13.54 8.72
CA LEU A 10 10.35 12.60 8.97
C LEU A 10 10.30 11.48 7.93
N ASP A 11 10.50 11.80 6.66
CA ASP A 11 10.57 10.82 5.57
C ASP A 11 11.71 9.82 5.82
N GLY A 12 12.91 10.29 6.18
CA GLY A 12 14.04 9.42 6.52
C GLY A 12 13.83 8.58 7.79
N VAL A 13 13.12 9.10 8.80
CA VAL A 13 12.75 8.28 9.97
C VAL A 13 11.80 7.15 9.57
N LYS A 14 10.83 7.41 8.69
CA LYS A 14 9.87 6.41 8.24
C LYS A 14 10.51 5.25 7.49
N GLU A 15 11.57 5.50 6.73
CA GLU A 15 12.34 4.46 6.02
C GLU A 15 12.97 3.44 6.99
N ILE A 16 13.28 3.85 8.23
CA ILE A 16 13.88 2.97 9.25
C ILE A 16 12.79 2.24 10.04
N THR A 17 11.69 2.92 10.36
CA THR A 17 10.68 2.39 11.29
C THR A 17 9.58 1.59 10.59
N HIS A 18 9.44 1.69 9.26
CA HIS A 18 8.41 0.99 8.50
C HIS A 18 9.02 -0.02 7.53
N LYS A 19 8.30 -1.12 7.32
CA LYS A 19 8.59 -2.06 6.24
C LYS A 19 8.04 -1.49 4.93
N ASP A 20 8.62 -1.90 3.80
CA ASP A 20 8.08 -1.56 2.50
C ASP A 20 6.66 -2.14 2.34
N ILE A 21 5.84 -1.46 1.53
CA ILE A 21 4.42 -1.80 1.42
C ILE A 21 4.20 -3.21 0.86
N MET A 22 5.06 -3.71 -0.04
CA MET A 22 4.91 -5.05 -0.60
C MET A 22 5.19 -6.12 0.45
N THR A 23 6.20 -5.94 1.29
CA THR A 23 6.44 -6.81 2.44
C THR A 23 5.26 -6.80 3.40
N ILE A 24 4.67 -5.62 3.68
CA ILE A 24 3.48 -5.53 4.54
C ILE A 24 2.30 -6.29 3.93
N LEU A 25 1.97 -6.04 2.66
CA LEU A 25 0.86 -6.69 1.97
C LEU A 25 1.02 -8.22 1.92
N LYS A 26 2.26 -8.72 1.78
CA LYS A 26 2.58 -10.15 1.78
C LYS A 26 2.58 -10.82 3.16
N THR A 27 2.69 -10.05 4.24
CA THR A 27 2.89 -10.60 5.60
C THR A 27 1.73 -10.32 6.55
N ILE A 28 0.88 -9.34 6.25
CA ILE A 28 -0.36 -9.11 6.99
C ILE A 28 -1.30 -10.31 6.83
N ASP A 29 -2.22 -10.46 7.79
CA ASP A 29 -3.32 -11.42 7.69
C ASP A 29 -4.06 -11.27 6.35
N GLN A 30 -4.09 -12.35 5.57
CA GLN A 30 -4.59 -12.31 4.19
C GLN A 30 -6.13 -12.29 4.12
N ASP A 31 -6.83 -12.81 5.13
CA ASP A 31 -8.29 -12.72 5.21
C ASP A 31 -8.71 -11.28 5.52
N PHE A 32 -7.96 -10.62 6.41
CA PHE A 32 -8.11 -9.19 6.67
C PHE A 32 -7.82 -8.37 5.41
N LEU A 33 -6.71 -8.63 4.71
CA LEU A 33 -6.38 -7.92 3.47
C LEU A 33 -7.47 -8.09 2.43
N LYS A 34 -7.91 -9.34 2.17
CA LYS A 34 -8.98 -9.64 1.22
C LYS A 34 -10.26 -8.90 1.58
N THR A 35 -10.66 -8.90 2.85
CA THR A 35 -11.83 -8.17 3.33
C THR A 35 -11.70 -6.67 3.09
N ALA A 36 -10.53 -6.07 3.38
CA ALA A 36 -10.28 -4.64 3.21
C ALA A 36 -10.42 -4.18 1.75
N ILE A 37 -10.12 -5.06 0.78
CA ILE A 37 -10.15 -4.75 -0.66
C ILE A 37 -11.38 -5.34 -1.39
N SER A 38 -12.31 -5.98 -0.67
CA SER A 38 -13.50 -6.62 -1.26
C SER A 38 -14.70 -5.68 -1.42
N GLY A 39 -14.54 -4.39 -1.17
CA GLY A 39 -15.61 -3.41 -1.39
C GLY A 39 -16.03 -3.36 -2.86
N GLU A 40 -17.33 -3.21 -3.14
CA GLU A 40 -17.92 -3.27 -4.50
C GLU A 40 -17.21 -2.36 -5.51
N LYS A 41 -16.77 -1.18 -5.07
CA LYS A 41 -16.11 -0.18 -5.92
C LYS A 41 -14.58 -0.21 -5.86
N PHE A 42 -13.99 -1.09 -5.05
CA PHE A 42 -12.54 -1.14 -4.89
C PHE A 42 -11.87 -1.42 -6.23
N GLN A 43 -12.32 -2.44 -6.96
CA GLN A 43 -11.71 -2.81 -8.23
C GLN A 43 -11.88 -1.73 -9.30
N GLU A 44 -13.06 -1.09 -9.34
CA GLU A 44 -13.38 0.01 -10.26
C GLU A 44 -12.48 1.23 -10.05
N TYR A 45 -12.18 1.57 -8.80
CA TYR A 45 -11.40 2.77 -8.49
C TYR A 45 -9.90 2.50 -8.37
N PHE A 46 -9.50 1.38 -7.78
CA PHE A 46 -8.10 1.12 -7.48
C PHE A 46 -7.33 0.72 -8.74
N PHE A 47 -7.78 -0.30 -9.48
CA PHE A 47 -6.96 -0.88 -10.56
C PHE A 47 -6.72 0.07 -11.75
N PRO A 48 -7.71 0.86 -12.22
CA PRO A 48 -7.47 1.82 -13.30
C PRO A 48 -6.55 2.99 -12.90
N ASN A 49 -6.45 3.29 -11.60
CA ASN A 49 -5.68 4.45 -11.09
C ASN A 49 -4.37 4.04 -10.39
N CYS A 50 -4.11 2.75 -10.23
CA CYS A 50 -2.90 2.27 -9.58
C CYS A 50 -1.68 2.56 -10.45
N GLN A 51 -0.71 3.29 -9.89
CA GLN A 51 0.53 3.66 -10.59
C GLN A 51 1.68 2.69 -10.32
N VAL A 52 1.46 1.67 -9.49
CA VAL A 52 2.46 0.68 -9.09
C VAL A 52 2.00 -0.70 -9.55
N PRO A 53 2.43 -1.17 -10.73
CA PRO A 53 1.94 -2.42 -11.32
C PRO A 53 2.08 -3.63 -10.38
N GLU A 54 3.19 -3.72 -9.64
CA GLU A 54 3.43 -4.82 -8.69
C GLU A 54 2.33 -4.92 -7.61
N ILE A 55 1.87 -3.78 -7.07
CA ILE A 55 0.79 -3.76 -6.08
C ILE A 55 -0.51 -4.21 -6.74
N ALA A 56 -0.82 -3.71 -7.93
CA ALA A 56 -2.05 -4.07 -8.64
C ALA A 56 -2.10 -5.57 -8.96
N GLU A 57 -1.00 -6.15 -9.43
CA GLU A 57 -0.89 -7.58 -9.71
C GLU A 57 -1.06 -8.42 -8.45
N TYR A 58 -0.42 -8.03 -7.35
CA TYR A 58 -0.55 -8.74 -6.08
C TYR A 58 -1.97 -8.68 -5.52
N LEU A 59 -2.62 -7.51 -5.51
CA LEU A 59 -3.99 -7.39 -4.98
C LEU A 59 -5.02 -8.11 -5.86
N LYS A 60 -4.77 -8.25 -7.17
CA LYS A 60 -5.60 -9.11 -8.04
C LYS A 60 -5.48 -10.58 -7.65
N SER A 61 -4.30 -11.07 -7.28
CA SER A 61 -4.14 -12.47 -6.86
C SER A 61 -4.78 -12.76 -5.51
N VAL A 62 -4.87 -11.77 -4.61
CA VAL A 62 -5.60 -11.88 -3.34
C VAL A 62 -7.13 -11.95 -3.55
N LEU A 63 -7.65 -11.25 -4.56
CA LEU A 63 -9.08 -11.23 -4.91
C LEU A 63 -9.54 -12.45 -5.73
N ALA A 64 -8.62 -13.19 -6.34
CA ALA A 64 -8.92 -14.46 -6.99
C ALA A 64 -9.47 -15.49 -5.98
#